data_AF-A0A183D2N9-F1
#
_entry.id   AF-A0A183D2N9-F1
#
_cell.length_a   1.000
_cell.length_b   1.000
_cell.length_c   1.000
_cell.angle_alpha   90.00
_cell.angle_beta   90.00
_cell.angle_gamma   90.00
#
_symmetry.space_group_name_H-M   'P 1'
#
loop_
_entity.id
_entity.type
_entity.pdbx_description
1 polymer ?
#
loop_
_entity_poly.entity_id
_entity_poly.type
_entity_poly.pdbx_seq_one_letter_code
_entity_poly.pdbx_strand_id
1 'polypeptide(L)'
;MNPSPQKLEIRRRRLLSNQAWRIKEERLRYDLYKTTGDIRYATLQAAIGNSFKEREKELQPPSFRSVLADSDEPSENAKPKVFDADLYIFSKGKWCYDTPGTVNSQQVLDLFTLDELIAVLPRRMILPRTFIIHPEESLLIGGVAQIDVLSLPSVSKPISDKDYEGRRPGVLLTVFASEQLPIFVRQTSEASAFRKQHLGSAVLVVPFGNAERIARFPDLELVELTLKSSGSSKGCGDIVLSSLGWICVTSRPGEIRIRAHTPEGRGIFLRNPPILPHCAQLRGSRIGSTPAYRVKQPTMPDPEAKQKRRRKLSRKKRFG
;
A
#
# COMPACT_ATOMS: atom_id res chain seq x y z
N MET A 1 17.11 19.33 15.56
CA MET A 1 18.43 19.66 14.96
C MET A 1 18.26 20.94 14.14
N ASN A 2 18.91 22.06 14.50
CA ASN A 2 18.72 23.32 13.76
C ASN A 2 19.46 23.28 12.41
N PRO A 3 18.77 23.50 11.26
CA PRO A 3 19.38 23.51 9.95
C PRO A 3 20.13 24.83 9.72
N SER A 4 21.38 24.92 10.17
CA SER A 4 22.23 26.06 9.85
C SER A 4 22.64 26.06 8.36
N PRO A 5 22.92 27.23 7.75
CA PRO A 5 23.36 27.31 6.35
C PRO A 5 24.56 26.42 6.04
N GLN A 6 25.53 26.34 6.95
CA GLN A 6 26.70 25.46 6.82
C GLN A 6 26.31 23.97 6.79
N LYS A 7 25.40 23.54 7.67
CA LYS A 7 24.92 22.15 7.71
C LYS A 7 24.15 21.78 6.44
N LEU A 8 23.38 22.72 5.89
CA LEU A 8 22.68 22.54 4.62
C LEU A 8 23.66 22.43 3.45
N GLU A 9 24.73 23.22 3.43
CA GLU A 9 25.76 23.16 2.39
C GLU A 9 26.55 21.83 2.45
N ILE A 10 26.91 21.34 3.65
CA ILE A 10 27.52 20.01 3.81
C ILE A 10 26.61 18.91 3.26
N ARG A 11 25.32 18.95 3.60
CA ARG A 11 24.32 18.01 3.07
C ARG A 11 24.23 18.11 1.55
N ARG A 12 24.24 19.32 0.98
CA ARG A 12 24.18 19.57 -0.46
C ARG A 12 25.38 18.96 -1.18
N ARG A 13 26.60 19.19 -0.69
CA ARG A 13 27.83 18.62 -1.27
C ARG A 13 27.79 17.10 -1.30
N ARG A 14 27.37 16.46 -0.20
CA ARG A 14 27.17 15.00 -0.19
C ARG A 14 26.14 14.55 -1.23
N LEU A 15 24.99 15.22 -1.32
CA LEU A 15 23.96 14.87 -2.30
C LEU A 15 24.46 15.02 -3.74
N LEU A 16 25.27 16.04 -4.04
CA LEU A 16 25.92 16.22 -5.33
C LEU A 16 26.94 15.12 -5.62
N SER A 17 27.78 14.76 -4.64
CA SER A 17 28.75 13.66 -4.79
C SER A 17 28.07 12.31 -5.07
N ASN A 18 26.91 12.07 -4.45
CA ASN A 18 26.15 10.84 -4.64
C ASN A 18 25.27 10.85 -5.89
N GLN A 19 25.16 11.97 -6.59
CA GLN A 19 24.23 12.11 -7.72
C GLN A 19 24.59 11.16 -8.87
N ALA A 20 25.87 11.01 -9.19
CA ALA A 20 26.32 10.10 -10.24
C ALA A 20 26.00 8.63 -9.91
N TRP A 21 26.18 8.24 -8.65
CA TRP A 21 25.82 6.91 -8.16
C TRP A 21 24.32 6.66 -8.24
N ARG A 22 23.50 7.61 -7.80
CA ARG A 22 22.04 7.52 -7.89
C ARG A 22 21.55 7.33 -9.32
N ILE A 23 22.10 8.08 -10.27
CA ILE A 23 21.74 7.94 -11.70
C ILE A 23 22.12 6.55 -12.22
N LYS A 24 23.30 6.03 -11.86
CA LYS A 24 23.73 4.68 -12.23
C LYS A 24 22.82 3.61 -11.62
N GLU A 25 22.46 3.76 -10.36
CA GLU A 25 21.55 2.86 -9.64
C GLU A 25 20.15 2.87 -10.25
N GLU A 26 19.58 4.04 -10.55
CA GLU A 26 18.28 4.16 -11.23
C GLU A 26 18.29 3.49 -12.61
N ARG A 27 19.38 3.62 -13.38
CA ARG A 27 19.54 2.93 -14.67
C ARG A 27 19.61 1.42 -14.50
N LEU A 28 20.48 0.94 -13.62
CA LEU A 28 20.62 -0.50 -13.33
C LEU A 28 19.26 -1.09 -12.93
N ARG A 29 18.52 -0.39 -12.07
CA ARG A 29 17.17 -0.82 -11.65
C ARG A 29 16.17 -0.83 -12.79
N TYR A 30 16.20 0.17 -13.68
CA TYR A 30 15.36 0.19 -14.86
C TYR A 30 15.65 -1.01 -15.78
N ASP A 31 16.93 -1.31 -16.01
CA ASP A 31 17.36 -2.44 -16.85
C ASP A 31 16.99 -3.80 -16.20
N LEU A 32 17.20 -3.93 -14.89
CA LEU A 32 16.76 -5.11 -14.12
C LEU A 32 15.24 -5.28 -14.16
N TYR A 33 14.47 -4.20 -14.02
CA TYR A 33 13.01 -4.28 -14.13
C TYR A 33 12.57 -4.70 -15.53
N LYS A 34 13.21 -4.16 -16.58
CA LYS A 34 12.88 -4.47 -17.97
C LYS A 34 13.21 -5.92 -18.34
N THR A 35 14.28 -6.47 -17.78
CA THR A 35 14.72 -7.85 -18.03
C THR A 35 13.94 -8.87 -17.21
N THR A 36 13.74 -8.62 -15.92
CA THR A 36 13.11 -9.58 -14.99
C THR A 36 11.60 -9.42 -14.87
N GLY A 37 11.06 -8.22 -15.10
CA GLY A 37 9.67 -7.88 -14.82
C GLY A 37 9.30 -7.83 -13.32
N ASP A 38 10.28 -7.95 -12.42
CA ASP A 38 10.02 -8.02 -10.97
C ASP A 38 9.71 -6.63 -10.39
N ILE A 39 8.50 -6.51 -9.80
CA ILE A 39 7.96 -5.29 -9.21
C ILE A 39 8.87 -4.70 -8.13
N ARG A 40 9.71 -5.52 -7.47
CA ARG A 40 10.67 -5.03 -6.46
C ARG A 40 11.56 -3.91 -7.01
N TYR A 41 12.00 -4.01 -8.27
CA TYR A 41 12.83 -2.97 -8.89
C TYR A 41 12.07 -1.70 -9.24
N ALA A 42 10.74 -1.79 -9.40
CA ALA A 42 9.86 -0.66 -9.66
C ALA A 42 9.39 0.08 -8.39
N THR A 43 9.67 -0.45 -7.19
CA THR A 43 9.34 0.23 -5.93
C THR A 43 10.18 1.48 -5.70
N LEU A 44 9.64 2.54 -5.10
CA LEU A 44 10.46 3.70 -4.75
C LEU A 44 11.44 3.31 -3.62
N GLN A 45 12.73 3.22 -3.95
CA GLN A 45 13.79 2.96 -2.99
C GLN A 45 14.69 4.20 -2.93
N ALA A 46 15.07 4.58 -1.72
CA ALA A 46 15.99 5.67 -1.47
C ALA A 46 16.94 5.30 -0.33
N ALA A 47 18.24 5.53 -0.54
CA ALA A 47 19.21 5.37 0.51
C ALA A 47 19.10 6.51 1.54
N ILE A 48 18.86 6.16 2.80
CA ILE A 48 18.96 7.10 3.92
C ILE A 48 20.43 7.14 4.34
N GLY A 49 21.01 8.34 4.35
CA GLY A 49 22.40 8.52 4.81
C GLY A 49 22.55 9.76 5.68
N ASN A 50 23.54 9.73 6.57
CA ASN A 50 23.87 10.82 7.49
C ASN A 50 25.04 11.63 6.92
N SER A 51 24.90 12.96 6.84
CA SER A 51 25.96 13.87 6.35
C SER A 51 26.98 14.26 7.43
N PHE A 52 26.70 13.95 8.69
CA PHE A 52 27.49 14.37 9.84
C PHE A 52 28.16 13.20 10.56
N LYS A 53 27.92 11.95 10.14
CA LYS A 53 28.41 10.77 10.88
C LYS A 53 29.94 10.71 10.97
N GLU A 54 30.66 11.11 9.93
CA GLU A 54 32.12 11.16 9.94
C GLU A 54 32.61 12.26 10.89
N ARG A 55 32.07 13.46 10.78
CA ARG A 55 32.40 14.57 11.68
C ARG A 55 32.00 14.29 13.13
N GLU A 56 30.87 13.62 13.37
CA GLU A 56 30.45 13.18 14.70
C GLU A 56 31.40 12.13 15.26
N LYS A 57 31.95 11.23 14.43
CA LYS A 57 32.99 10.28 14.85
C LYS A 57 34.33 10.97 15.14
N GLU A 58 34.70 11.98 14.36
CA GLU A 58 35.91 12.79 14.61
C GLU A 58 35.81 13.66 15.86
N LEU A 59 34.61 14.22 16.10
CA LEU A 59 34.32 15.04 17.28
C LEU A 59 33.96 14.20 18.52
N GLN A 60 33.74 12.90 18.35
CA GLN A 60 33.62 12.01 19.49
C GLN A 60 34.97 12.04 20.21
N PRO A 61 35.01 12.42 21.50
CA PRO A 61 36.24 12.33 22.25
C PRO A 61 36.74 10.88 22.16
N PRO A 62 38.05 10.65 22.04
CA PRO A 62 38.59 9.30 22.11
C PRO A 62 37.99 8.62 23.33
N SER A 63 37.51 7.39 23.13
CA SER A 63 36.91 6.63 24.23
C SER A 63 37.86 6.67 25.42
N PHE A 64 37.36 6.86 26.63
CA PHE A 64 38.20 6.95 27.83
C PHE A 64 39.21 5.78 27.93
N ARG A 65 38.84 4.61 27.38
CA ARG A 65 39.69 3.42 27.24
C ARG A 65 40.91 3.62 26.33
N SER A 66 40.80 4.37 25.23
CA SER A 66 41.93 4.64 24.32
C SER A 66 42.87 5.74 24.83
N VAL A 67 42.43 6.56 25.79
CA VAL A 67 43.28 7.57 26.45
C VAL A 67 44.01 6.97 27.66
N LEU A 68 43.43 5.96 28.30
CA LEU A 68 44.04 5.24 29.43
C LEU A 68 44.85 4.00 29.04
N ALA A 69 44.92 3.66 27.75
CA ALA A 69 45.64 2.49 27.25
C ALA A 69 47.18 2.67 27.17
N ASP A 70 47.76 3.50 28.04
CA ASP A 70 49.16 3.32 28.51
C ASP A 70 49.20 2.48 29.81
N SER A 71 48.05 2.01 30.29
CA SER A 71 47.95 1.06 31.40
C SER A 71 47.14 -0.17 30.99
N ASP A 72 47.86 -1.23 30.63
CA ASP A 72 47.34 -2.59 30.42
C ASP A 72 46.86 -3.20 31.74
N GLU A 73 45.68 -2.80 32.23
CA GLU A 73 44.95 -3.60 33.22
C GLU A 73 43.44 -3.63 32.89
N PRO A 74 42.86 -4.81 32.58
CA PRO A 74 41.44 -4.93 32.36
C PRO A 74 40.72 -4.84 33.70
N SER A 75 40.16 -3.67 34.03
CA SER A 75 39.28 -3.57 35.20
C SER A 75 38.01 -4.40 34.97
N GLU A 76 37.95 -5.58 35.58
CA GLU A 76 36.82 -6.53 35.51
C GLU A 76 35.52 -6.02 36.17
N ASN A 77 35.51 -4.79 36.72
CA ASN A 77 34.41 -4.28 37.55
C ASN A 77 33.79 -2.96 37.05
N ALA A 78 33.87 -2.65 35.75
CA ALA A 78 33.14 -1.51 35.19
C ALA A 78 31.64 -1.83 35.06
N LYS A 79 30.85 -1.49 36.07
CA LYS A 79 29.38 -1.51 35.99
C LYS A 79 28.94 -0.78 34.71
N PRO A 80 28.00 -1.32 33.92
CA PRO A 80 27.51 -0.62 32.73
C PRO A 80 27.00 0.76 33.15
N LYS A 81 27.55 1.82 32.54
CA LYS A 81 27.13 3.19 32.83
C LYS A 81 25.64 3.30 32.51
N VAL A 82 24.82 3.46 33.55
CA VAL A 82 23.40 3.74 33.42
C VAL A 82 23.26 5.09 32.72
N PHE A 83 22.43 5.13 31.68
CA PHE A 83 22.13 6.37 30.99
C PHE A 83 21.46 7.34 31.97
N ASP A 84 22.05 8.52 32.15
CA ASP A 84 21.49 9.59 32.98
C ASP A 84 21.13 10.78 32.08
N ALA A 85 19.84 11.07 32.01
CA ALA A 85 19.27 12.13 31.19
C ALA A 85 19.59 13.53 31.74
N ASP A 86 19.87 13.65 33.04
CA ASP A 86 20.05 14.93 33.72
C ASP A 86 21.52 15.41 33.71
N LEU A 87 22.41 14.63 33.10
CA LEU A 87 23.80 15.03 32.90
C LEU A 87 23.90 16.35 32.13
N TYR A 88 24.83 17.21 32.55
CA TYR A 88 25.03 18.54 31.95
C TYR A 88 25.28 18.49 30.43
N ILE A 89 25.83 17.38 29.93
CA ILE A 89 26.09 17.11 28.51
C ILE A 89 24.78 17.09 27.70
N PHE A 90 23.67 16.70 28.33
CA PHE A 90 22.33 16.66 27.74
C PHE A 90 21.44 17.87 28.12
N SER A 91 21.98 18.86 28.85
CA SER A 91 21.23 20.07 29.29
C SER A 91 20.57 20.85 28.15
N LYS A 92 21.16 20.84 26.94
CA LYS A 92 20.60 21.44 25.72
C LYS A 92 19.93 20.42 24.78
N GLY A 93 19.82 19.17 25.23
CA GLY A 93 19.19 18.08 24.51
C GLY A 93 17.70 18.29 24.31
N LYS A 94 17.13 17.57 23.35
CA LYS A 94 15.68 17.47 23.15
C LYS A 94 15.31 16.00 23.27
N TRP A 95 14.32 15.73 24.12
CA TRP A 95 13.87 14.37 24.41
C TRP A 95 12.72 13.99 23.50
N CYS A 96 12.79 12.77 22.96
CA CYS A 96 11.70 12.12 22.26
C CYS A 96 11.27 10.96 23.13
N TYR A 97 10.18 11.13 23.88
CA TYR A 97 9.67 10.09 24.77
C TYR A 97 8.82 9.13 23.95
N ASP A 98 9.16 7.85 24.00
CA ASP A 98 8.32 6.81 23.43
C ASP A 98 7.11 6.59 24.36
N THR A 99 5.91 6.65 23.80
CA THR A 99 4.67 6.44 24.53
C THR A 99 4.17 5.03 24.25
N PRO A 100 3.61 4.30 25.24
CA PRO A 100 2.99 3.01 24.97
C PRO A 100 1.99 3.10 23.82
N GLY A 101 2.07 2.14 22.88
CA GLY A 101 1.16 2.09 21.74
C GLY A 101 -0.28 1.85 22.19
N THR A 102 -1.23 2.53 21.55
CA THR A 102 -2.67 2.30 21.79
C THR A 102 -3.21 1.26 20.81
N VAL A 103 -4.07 0.37 21.32
CA VAL A 103 -4.80 -0.60 20.48
C VAL A 103 -6.06 0.07 19.95
N ASN A 104 -6.26 0.02 18.63
CA ASN A 104 -7.47 0.54 17.99
C ASN A 104 -8.51 -0.58 17.87
N SER A 105 -9.68 -0.43 18.50
CA SER A 105 -10.77 -1.42 18.46
C SER A 105 -11.38 -1.62 17.06
N GLN A 106 -11.17 -0.67 16.15
CA GLN A 106 -11.61 -0.76 14.75
C GLN A 106 -10.63 -1.55 13.88
N GLN A 107 -9.47 -1.92 14.42
CA GLN A 107 -8.52 -2.78 13.75
C GLN A 107 -8.98 -4.24 13.86
N VAL A 108 -8.72 -5.03 12.81
CA VAL A 108 -9.03 -6.47 12.78
C VAL A 108 -7.76 -7.34 12.90
N LEU A 109 -6.58 -6.72 13.09
CA LEU A 109 -5.31 -7.45 13.12
C LEU A 109 -5.19 -8.37 14.33
N ASP A 110 -5.79 -8.00 15.45
CA ASP A 110 -5.88 -8.77 16.69
C ASP A 110 -6.67 -10.08 16.52
N LEU A 111 -7.53 -10.16 15.51
CA LEU A 111 -8.33 -11.36 15.21
C LEU A 111 -7.53 -12.44 14.47
N PHE A 112 -6.36 -12.11 13.93
CA PHE A 112 -5.53 -13.01 13.13
C PHE A 112 -4.36 -13.58 13.94
N THR A 113 -4.01 -14.83 13.64
CA THR A 113 -2.77 -15.45 14.09
C THR A 113 -1.56 -14.86 13.35
N LEU A 114 -0.35 -15.05 13.89
CA LEU A 114 0.89 -14.56 13.26
C LEU A 114 1.06 -15.06 11.82
N ASP A 115 0.70 -16.31 11.54
CA ASP A 115 0.83 -16.88 10.21
C ASP A 115 -0.23 -16.33 9.24
N GLU A 116 -1.46 -16.08 9.72
CA GLU A 116 -2.51 -15.40 8.94
C GLU A 116 -2.14 -13.95 8.62
N LEU A 117 -1.47 -13.25 9.55
CA LEU A 117 -0.98 -11.89 9.32
C LEU A 117 0.01 -11.81 8.15
N ILE A 118 0.76 -12.89 7.88
CA ILE A 118 1.65 -12.97 6.70
C ILE A 118 0.86 -12.81 5.41
N ALA A 119 -0.34 -13.40 5.34
CA ALA A 119 -1.22 -13.35 4.19
C ALA A 119 -2.02 -12.06 4.11
N VAL A 120 -2.50 -11.56 5.25
CA VAL A 120 -3.31 -10.34 5.31
C VAL A 120 -2.48 -9.08 5.03
N LEU A 121 -1.28 -8.98 5.60
CA LEU A 121 -0.47 -7.76 5.48
C LEU A 121 0.36 -7.75 4.20
N PRO A 122 0.26 -6.69 3.37
CA PRO A 122 1.01 -6.59 2.13
C PRO A 122 2.51 -6.39 2.42
N ARG A 123 3.33 -7.33 1.96
CA ARG A 123 4.81 -7.28 2.05
C ARG A 123 5.49 -6.74 0.79
N ARG A 124 4.73 -6.62 -0.29
CA ARG A 124 5.16 -6.11 -1.60
C ARG A 124 4.25 -4.94 -2.00
N MET A 125 4.61 -4.26 -3.08
CA MET A 125 3.76 -3.21 -3.64
C MET A 125 2.37 -3.77 -3.93
N ILE A 126 1.34 -3.10 -3.40
CA ILE A 126 -0.06 -3.47 -3.67
C ILE A 126 -0.38 -3.11 -5.11
N LEU A 127 -0.74 -4.10 -5.91
CA LEU A 127 -1.23 -3.88 -7.26
C LEU A 127 -2.77 -3.76 -7.25
N PRO A 128 -3.34 -2.73 -7.90
CA PRO A 128 -4.79 -2.59 -7.98
C PRO A 128 -5.40 -3.72 -8.82
N ARG A 129 -6.32 -4.47 -8.22
CA ARG A 129 -7.09 -5.53 -8.91
C ARG A 129 -8.50 -5.04 -9.15
N THR A 130 -8.87 -4.83 -10.42
CA THR A 130 -10.17 -4.27 -10.79
C THR A 130 -11.13 -5.37 -11.25
N PHE A 131 -12.37 -5.30 -10.76
CA PHE A 131 -13.47 -6.19 -11.12
C PHE A 131 -14.67 -5.37 -11.55
N ILE A 132 -15.43 -5.86 -12.54
CA ILE A 132 -16.77 -5.37 -12.83
C ILE A 132 -17.77 -6.20 -12.05
N ILE A 133 -18.59 -5.53 -11.23
CA ILE A 133 -19.59 -6.16 -10.38
C ILE A 133 -20.96 -5.60 -10.76
N HIS A 134 -21.95 -6.47 -10.83
CA HIS A 134 -23.34 -6.12 -11.15
C HIS A 134 -24.21 -6.08 -9.88
N PRO A 135 -25.43 -5.53 -9.94
CA PRO A 135 -26.36 -5.63 -8.82
C PRO A 135 -26.61 -7.10 -8.46
N GLU A 136 -26.76 -7.38 -7.17
CA GLU A 136 -26.95 -8.73 -6.60
C GLU A 136 -25.72 -9.65 -6.73
N GLU A 137 -24.56 -9.07 -7.00
CA GLU A 137 -23.27 -9.76 -6.93
C GLU A 137 -22.43 -9.23 -5.77
N SER A 138 -21.64 -10.15 -5.22
CA SER A 138 -20.77 -9.93 -4.06
C SER A 138 -19.33 -10.20 -4.44
N LEU A 139 -18.43 -9.31 -4.01
CA LEU A 139 -16.98 -9.48 -4.08
C LEU A 139 -16.47 -9.93 -2.71
N LEU A 140 -15.95 -11.14 -2.65
CA LEU A 140 -15.33 -11.75 -1.47
C LEU A 140 -13.81 -11.54 -1.52
N ILE A 141 -13.21 -11.17 -0.40
CA ILE A 141 -11.75 -11.04 -0.21
C ILE A 141 -11.34 -12.07 0.83
N GLY A 142 -10.77 -13.19 0.39
CA GLY A 142 -10.54 -14.36 1.23
C GLY A 142 -11.81 -14.75 2.01
N GLY A 143 -11.64 -15.17 3.26
CA GLY A 143 -12.74 -15.37 4.22
C GLY A 143 -12.96 -14.18 5.14
N VAL A 144 -12.33 -13.02 4.87
CA VAL A 144 -12.20 -11.92 5.84
C VAL A 144 -13.03 -10.69 5.51
N ALA A 145 -13.43 -10.49 4.25
CA ALA A 145 -14.31 -9.39 3.88
C ALA A 145 -15.20 -9.74 2.70
N GLN A 146 -16.37 -9.10 2.64
CA GLN A 146 -17.35 -9.24 1.57
C GLN A 146 -17.92 -7.86 1.21
N ILE A 147 -18.15 -7.60 -0.07
CA ILE A 147 -18.73 -6.36 -0.58
C ILE A 147 -19.91 -6.70 -1.49
N ASP A 148 -21.12 -6.37 -1.06
CA ASP A 148 -22.35 -6.64 -1.80
C ASP A 148 -22.81 -5.39 -2.54
N VAL A 149 -22.99 -5.50 -3.85
CA VAL A 149 -23.54 -4.40 -4.65
C VAL A 149 -25.05 -4.56 -4.72
N LEU A 150 -25.78 -3.72 -3.98
CA LEU A 150 -27.24 -3.79 -3.90
C LEU A 150 -27.90 -3.14 -5.11
N SER A 151 -27.59 -1.85 -5.32
CA SER A 151 -28.18 -1.07 -6.39
C SER A 151 -27.16 -0.14 -7.01
N LEU A 152 -27.34 0.05 -8.32
CA LEU A 152 -26.54 0.94 -9.15
C LEU A 152 -27.46 1.97 -9.81
N PRO A 153 -26.92 3.11 -10.26
CA PRO A 153 -27.68 4.08 -11.01
C PRO A 153 -28.31 3.44 -12.25
N SER A 154 -29.63 3.58 -12.41
CA SER A 154 -30.32 3.16 -13.63
C SER A 154 -29.81 3.96 -14.82
N VAL A 155 -29.50 3.24 -15.90
CA VAL A 155 -29.03 3.83 -17.16
C VAL A 155 -30.22 4.48 -17.85
N SER A 156 -30.43 5.79 -17.66
CA SER A 156 -31.49 6.52 -18.37
C SER A 156 -31.06 6.96 -19.78
N LYS A 157 -29.76 7.03 -20.07
CA LYS A 157 -29.21 7.31 -21.42
C LYS A 157 -27.93 6.53 -21.67
N PRO A 158 -27.73 5.96 -22.87
CA PRO A 158 -26.43 5.44 -23.28
C PRO A 158 -25.42 6.60 -23.40
N ILE A 159 -24.30 6.50 -22.67
CA ILE A 159 -23.25 7.54 -22.62
C ILE A 159 -22.21 7.31 -23.73
N SER A 160 -22.23 6.14 -24.38
CA SER A 160 -21.27 5.70 -25.39
C SER A 160 -21.98 4.85 -26.44
N ASP A 161 -21.51 4.87 -27.70
CA ASP A 161 -21.94 3.94 -28.76
C ASP A 161 -21.79 2.45 -28.39
N LYS A 162 -21.04 2.11 -27.34
CA LYS A 162 -20.90 0.73 -26.81
C LYS A 162 -21.92 0.37 -25.73
N ASP A 163 -22.73 1.34 -25.30
CA ASP A 163 -23.79 1.14 -24.31
C ASP A 163 -25.11 0.98 -25.08
N TYR A 164 -25.46 -0.25 -25.43
CA TYR A 164 -26.77 -0.56 -26.01
C TYR A 164 -27.78 -0.85 -24.90
N GLU A 165 -29.06 -0.55 -25.17
CA GLU A 165 -30.18 -0.95 -24.32
C GLU A 165 -30.12 -2.46 -24.08
N GLY A 166 -30.04 -2.88 -22.81
CA GLY A 166 -29.88 -4.27 -22.40
C GLY A 166 -28.52 -4.63 -21.78
N ARG A 167 -27.51 -3.75 -21.84
CA ARG A 167 -26.26 -3.97 -21.10
C ARG A 167 -26.50 -3.85 -19.60
N ARG A 168 -26.32 -4.96 -18.86
CA ARG A 168 -26.44 -5.00 -17.39
C ARG A 168 -25.59 -3.89 -16.75
N PRO A 169 -26.15 -3.04 -15.87
CA PRO A 169 -25.38 -2.00 -15.19
C PRO A 169 -24.28 -2.65 -14.36
N GLY A 170 -23.10 -2.04 -14.35
CA GLY A 170 -21.95 -2.57 -13.61
C GLY A 170 -21.12 -1.46 -13.01
N VAL A 171 -20.58 -1.72 -11.83
CA VAL A 171 -19.65 -0.85 -11.11
C VAL A 171 -18.26 -1.46 -11.19
N LEU A 172 -17.23 -0.61 -11.28
CA LEU A 172 -15.84 -1.06 -11.18
C LEU A 172 -15.40 -0.95 -9.72
N LEU A 173 -15.07 -2.09 -9.13
CA LEU A 173 -14.44 -2.16 -7.82
C LEU A 173 -12.94 -2.42 -8.01
N THR A 174 -12.11 -1.47 -7.61
CA THR A 174 -10.66 -1.62 -7.64
C THR A 174 -10.14 -1.90 -6.25
N VAL A 175 -9.73 -3.15 -6.01
CA VAL A 175 -9.31 -3.66 -4.71
C VAL A 175 -7.82 -3.41 -4.50
N PHE A 176 -7.49 -2.77 -3.39
CA PHE A 176 -6.15 -2.55 -2.86
C PHE A 176 -6.01 -3.33 -1.57
N ALA A 177 -5.57 -4.58 -1.68
CA ALA A 177 -5.36 -5.50 -0.56
C ALA A 177 -4.15 -6.39 -0.87
N SER A 178 -3.68 -7.15 0.12
CA SER A 178 -2.60 -8.13 -0.07
C SER A 178 -2.86 -9.05 -1.27
N GLU A 179 -1.83 -9.29 -2.08
CA GLU A 179 -1.89 -10.17 -3.26
C GLU A 179 -2.23 -11.62 -2.88
N GLN A 180 -1.86 -12.04 -1.67
CA GLN A 180 -2.10 -13.39 -1.17
C GLN A 180 -3.57 -13.65 -0.85
N LEU A 181 -4.38 -12.59 -0.64
CA LEU A 181 -5.81 -12.73 -0.43
C LEU A 181 -6.51 -12.93 -1.78
N PRO A 182 -7.14 -14.09 -2.03
CA PRO A 182 -7.86 -14.35 -3.26
C PRO A 182 -9.14 -13.53 -3.30
N ILE A 183 -9.62 -13.24 -4.52
CA ILE A 183 -10.85 -12.50 -4.75
C ILE A 183 -11.81 -13.37 -5.52
N PHE A 184 -13.03 -13.52 -5.00
CA PHE A 184 -14.11 -14.25 -5.65
C PHE A 184 -15.28 -13.32 -5.91
N VAL A 185 -15.97 -13.52 -7.03
CA VAL A 185 -17.22 -12.83 -7.33
C VAL A 185 -18.29 -13.89 -7.45
N ARG A 186 -19.38 -13.72 -6.69
CA ARG A 186 -20.50 -14.65 -6.60
C ARG A 186 -21.81 -13.88 -6.59
N GLN A 187 -22.93 -14.56 -6.82
CA GLN A 187 -24.23 -13.97 -6.51
C GLN A 187 -24.34 -13.77 -4.99
N THR A 188 -24.97 -12.69 -4.57
CA THR A 188 -25.11 -12.35 -3.13
C THR A 188 -25.86 -13.43 -2.35
N SER A 189 -26.83 -14.09 -2.98
CA SER A 189 -27.55 -15.25 -2.43
C SER A 189 -26.63 -16.44 -2.09
N GLU A 190 -25.59 -16.67 -2.89
CA GLU A 190 -24.66 -17.79 -2.74
C GLU A 190 -23.43 -17.45 -1.91
N ALA A 191 -23.08 -16.16 -1.79
CA ALA A 191 -21.83 -15.71 -1.20
C ALA A 191 -21.63 -16.21 0.25
N SER A 192 -22.69 -16.15 1.07
CA SER A 192 -22.66 -16.62 2.46
C SER A 192 -22.44 -18.13 2.56
N ALA A 193 -23.14 -18.91 1.71
CA ALA A 193 -22.99 -20.35 1.66
C ALA A 193 -21.59 -20.77 1.19
N PHE A 194 -21.09 -20.15 0.12
CA PHE A 194 -19.74 -20.37 -0.40
C PHE A 194 -18.68 -20.07 0.67
N ARG A 195 -18.80 -18.95 1.38
CA ARG A 195 -17.85 -18.60 2.45
C ARG A 195 -17.86 -19.65 3.57
N LYS A 196 -19.03 -20.04 4.06
CA LYS A 196 -19.16 -21.04 5.14
C LYS A 196 -18.58 -22.40 4.72
N GLN A 197 -18.84 -22.83 3.49
CA GLN A 197 -18.33 -24.10 2.96
C GLN A 197 -16.80 -24.13 2.84
N HIS A 198 -16.19 -23.00 2.49
CA HIS A 198 -14.76 -22.92 2.23
C HIS A 198 -13.93 -22.28 3.35
N LEU A 199 -14.55 -21.95 4.49
CA LEU A 199 -13.82 -21.43 5.65
C LEU A 199 -12.81 -22.46 6.16
N GLY A 200 -11.58 -22.02 6.45
CA GLY A 200 -10.49 -22.92 6.83
C GLY A 200 -9.82 -23.68 5.69
N SER A 201 -10.39 -23.65 4.47
CA SER A 201 -9.78 -24.26 3.30
C SER A 201 -8.69 -23.36 2.70
N ALA A 202 -7.77 -23.96 1.95
CA ALA A 202 -6.74 -23.23 1.20
C ALA A 202 -7.32 -22.27 0.13
N VAL A 203 -8.61 -22.40 -0.23
CA VAL A 203 -9.29 -21.56 -1.22
C VAL A 203 -9.50 -20.14 -0.72
N LEU A 204 -9.85 -19.96 0.56
CA LEU A 204 -10.10 -18.62 1.14
C LEU A 204 -8.84 -18.02 1.78
N VAL A 205 -7.78 -18.83 1.96
CA VAL A 205 -6.46 -18.49 2.53
C VAL A 205 -6.51 -18.08 4.00
N VAL A 206 -7.41 -17.19 4.42
CA VAL A 206 -7.60 -16.73 5.81
C VAL A 206 -9.10 -16.59 6.09
N PRO A 207 -9.59 -16.97 7.29
CA PRO A 207 -8.87 -17.66 8.36
C PRO A 207 -8.53 -19.11 7.99
N PHE A 208 -7.42 -19.64 8.50
CA PHE A 208 -6.99 -21.02 8.31
C PHE A 208 -6.64 -21.70 9.63
N GLY A 209 -6.77 -23.02 9.66
CA GLY A 209 -6.44 -23.85 10.83
C GLY A 209 -7.55 -24.83 11.19
N ASN A 210 -7.44 -25.38 12.40
CA ASN A 210 -8.34 -26.42 12.90
C ASN A 210 -9.76 -25.87 13.16
N ALA A 211 -10.74 -26.77 13.32
CA ALA A 211 -12.14 -26.39 13.57
C ALA A 211 -12.30 -25.41 14.75
N GLU A 212 -11.52 -25.56 15.82
CA GLU A 212 -11.51 -24.64 16.97
C GLU A 212 -11.01 -23.21 16.61
N ARG A 213 -10.04 -23.09 15.69
CA ARG A 213 -9.54 -21.80 15.23
C ARG A 213 -10.60 -21.08 14.40
N ILE A 214 -11.30 -21.84 13.56
CA ILE A 214 -12.40 -21.35 12.73
C ILE A 214 -13.59 -20.92 13.58
N ALA A 215 -13.97 -21.72 14.58
CA ALA A 215 -15.06 -21.38 15.50
C ALA A 215 -14.79 -20.12 16.34
N ARG A 216 -13.51 -19.83 16.63
CA ARG A 216 -13.09 -18.59 17.31
C ARG A 216 -13.02 -17.37 16.40
N PHE A 217 -12.98 -17.54 15.08
CA PHE A 217 -12.95 -16.41 14.18
C PHE A 217 -14.37 -15.81 14.09
N PRO A 218 -14.55 -14.50 14.34
CA PRO A 218 -15.88 -13.92 14.41
C PRO A 218 -16.56 -13.91 13.05
N ASP A 219 -17.89 -13.89 13.07
CA ASP A 219 -18.67 -13.83 11.84
C ASP A 219 -18.60 -12.42 11.21
N LEU A 220 -18.93 -12.33 9.92
CA LEU A 220 -18.92 -11.06 9.21
C LEU A 220 -20.24 -10.32 9.42
N GLU A 221 -20.18 -9.17 10.09
CA GLU A 221 -21.33 -8.27 10.20
C GLU A 221 -21.30 -7.21 9.11
N LEU A 222 -22.48 -6.72 8.75
CA LEU A 222 -22.68 -5.82 7.62
C LEU A 222 -22.80 -4.37 8.04
N VAL A 223 -22.25 -3.49 7.23
CA VAL A 223 -22.46 -2.04 7.29
C VAL A 223 -22.90 -1.57 5.92
N GLU A 224 -24.07 -0.91 5.86
CA GLU A 224 -24.59 -0.36 4.62
C GLU A 224 -24.00 1.02 4.34
N LEU A 225 -23.55 1.24 3.10
CA LEU A 225 -22.88 2.44 2.64
C LEU A 225 -23.56 2.95 1.37
N THR A 226 -23.76 4.27 1.32
CA THR A 226 -24.30 4.95 0.15
C THR A 226 -23.24 5.91 -0.42
N LEU A 227 -22.96 5.79 -1.72
CA LEU A 227 -22.04 6.65 -2.44
C LEU A 227 -22.77 7.40 -3.55
N LYS A 228 -22.35 8.63 -3.83
CA LYS A 228 -22.80 9.42 -4.98
C LYS A 228 -21.66 9.57 -5.97
N SER A 229 -21.86 9.10 -7.19
CA SER A 229 -20.92 9.29 -8.29
C SER A 229 -21.31 10.49 -9.14
N SER A 230 -20.31 11.32 -9.48
CA SER A 230 -20.45 12.44 -10.41
C SER A 230 -20.31 12.01 -11.88
N GLY A 231 -20.05 10.74 -12.16
CA GLY A 231 -20.10 10.19 -13.52
C GLY A 231 -18.88 10.44 -14.39
N SER A 232 -17.74 10.73 -13.79
CA SER A 232 -16.46 10.74 -14.49
C SER A 232 -15.78 9.38 -14.41
N SER A 233 -14.77 9.13 -15.24
CA SER A 233 -13.88 7.95 -15.12
C SER A 233 -13.00 7.99 -13.83
N LYS A 234 -13.49 8.68 -12.79
CA LYS A 234 -12.93 8.85 -11.47
C LYS A 234 -13.75 8.05 -10.47
N GLY A 235 -13.09 7.49 -9.46
CA GLY A 235 -13.74 6.87 -8.32
C GLY A 235 -14.58 7.88 -7.55
N CYS A 236 -15.72 7.43 -7.03
CA CYS A 236 -16.64 8.21 -6.22
C CYS A 236 -16.33 8.12 -4.73
N GLY A 237 -15.56 7.13 -4.29
CA GLY A 237 -15.14 6.96 -2.91
C GLY A 237 -14.36 5.67 -2.70
N ASP A 238 -13.67 5.58 -1.56
CA ASP A 238 -13.00 4.37 -1.11
C ASP A 238 -13.79 3.75 0.06
N ILE A 239 -14.11 2.47 -0.06
CA ILE A 239 -14.57 1.64 1.06
C ILE A 239 -13.31 1.13 1.75
N VAL A 240 -13.00 1.68 2.91
CA VAL A 240 -11.85 1.30 3.73
C VAL A 240 -12.23 0.09 4.57
N LEU A 241 -11.41 -0.95 4.50
CA LEU A 241 -11.50 -2.16 5.32
C LEU A 241 -10.24 -2.16 6.20
N SER A 242 -10.34 -1.63 7.41
CA SER A 242 -9.19 -1.34 8.26
C SER A 242 -8.25 -2.54 8.36
N SER A 243 -6.96 -2.34 8.08
CA SER A 243 -5.91 -3.38 8.03
C SER A 243 -5.97 -4.40 6.88
N LEU A 244 -7.13 -4.63 6.27
CA LEU A 244 -7.27 -5.52 5.11
C LEU A 244 -6.96 -4.81 3.79
N GLY A 245 -7.26 -3.51 3.73
CA GLY A 245 -7.04 -2.69 2.55
C GLY A 245 -8.16 -1.68 2.30
N TRP A 246 -8.40 -1.36 1.03
CA TRP A 246 -9.55 -0.57 0.63
C TRP A 246 -10.00 -0.91 -0.80
N ILE A 247 -11.23 -0.58 -1.12
CA ILE A 247 -11.79 -0.73 -2.46
C ILE A 247 -12.19 0.65 -2.98
N CYS A 248 -11.64 1.06 -4.12
CA CYS A 248 -12.12 2.25 -4.81
C CYS A 248 -13.32 1.89 -5.68
N VAL A 249 -14.43 2.59 -5.48
CA VAL A 249 -15.68 2.42 -6.22
C VAL A 249 -15.68 3.42 -7.38
N THR A 250 -15.80 2.93 -8.60
CA THR A 250 -15.94 3.77 -9.81
C THR A 250 -17.19 3.38 -10.56
N SER A 251 -18.14 4.31 -10.66
CA SER A 251 -19.44 4.06 -11.29
C SER A 251 -19.87 5.23 -12.17
N ARG A 252 -20.90 4.99 -12.98
CA ARG A 252 -21.67 6.01 -13.69
C ARG A 252 -22.32 7.01 -12.74
N PRO A 253 -22.74 8.19 -13.23
CA PRO A 253 -23.34 9.19 -12.36
C PRO A 253 -24.62 8.66 -11.71
N GLY A 254 -24.80 8.99 -10.43
CA GLY A 254 -25.95 8.60 -9.63
C GLY A 254 -25.57 7.97 -8.28
N GLU A 255 -26.59 7.44 -7.61
CA GLU A 255 -26.47 6.83 -6.29
C GLU A 255 -26.15 5.32 -6.36
N ILE A 256 -25.27 4.88 -5.47
CA ILE A 256 -24.78 3.51 -5.37
C ILE A 256 -24.99 3.04 -3.95
N ARG A 257 -25.67 1.92 -3.75
CA ARG A 257 -25.83 1.29 -2.43
C ARG A 257 -25.03 0.01 -2.37
N ILE A 258 -24.15 -0.08 -1.39
CA ILE A 258 -23.25 -1.20 -1.16
C ILE A 258 -23.35 -1.62 0.30
N ARG A 259 -23.25 -2.92 0.59
CA ARG A 259 -22.96 -3.41 1.94
C ARG A 259 -21.54 -3.91 1.99
N ALA A 260 -20.81 -3.49 3.00
CA ALA A 260 -19.49 -4.03 3.30
C ALA A 260 -19.60 -4.90 4.54
N HIS A 261 -18.87 -6.00 4.54
CA HIS A 261 -18.82 -6.93 5.65
C HIS A 261 -17.37 -7.18 6.05
N THR A 262 -17.11 -7.10 7.34
CA THR A 262 -15.84 -7.41 7.99
C THR A 262 -16.15 -8.17 9.28
N PRO A 263 -15.15 -8.82 9.92
CA PRO A 263 -15.39 -9.56 11.15
C PRO A 263 -15.91 -8.60 12.22
N GLU A 264 -17.08 -8.92 12.81
CA GLU A 264 -17.82 -8.05 13.74
C GLU A 264 -18.14 -6.65 13.19
N GLY A 265 -18.12 -6.46 11.87
CA GLY A 265 -18.40 -5.15 11.24
C GLY A 265 -17.35 -4.09 11.53
N ARG A 266 -16.20 -4.46 12.11
CA ARG A 266 -15.12 -3.55 12.53
C ARG A 266 -14.45 -2.90 11.33
N GLY A 267 -14.12 -1.62 11.48
CA GLY A 267 -13.14 -0.97 10.63
C GLY A 267 -13.61 -0.65 9.22
N ILE A 268 -14.93 -0.65 8.97
CA ILE A 268 -15.53 -0.24 7.69
C ILE A 268 -15.75 1.27 7.72
N PHE A 269 -15.12 1.99 6.79
CA PHE A 269 -15.31 3.43 6.66
C PHE A 269 -15.45 3.84 5.20
N LEU A 270 -16.29 4.85 4.95
CA LEU A 270 -16.32 5.52 3.66
C LEU A 270 -15.34 6.69 3.65
N ARG A 271 -14.38 6.67 2.74
CA ARG A 271 -13.46 7.78 2.50
C ARG A 271 -13.82 8.49 1.20
N ASN A 272 -14.13 9.79 1.32
CA ASN A 272 -14.47 10.66 0.20
C ASN A 272 -13.75 12.01 0.40
N PRO A 273 -12.90 12.47 -0.55
CA PRO A 273 -12.58 11.86 -1.83
C PRO A 273 -11.70 10.60 -1.73
N PRO A 274 -11.70 9.71 -2.75
CA PRO A 274 -10.81 8.56 -2.80
C PRO A 274 -9.34 8.99 -2.96
N ILE A 275 -8.39 8.19 -2.44
CA ILE A 275 -6.95 8.48 -2.53
C ILE A 275 -6.46 8.43 -3.98
N LEU A 276 -6.91 7.42 -4.73
CA LEU A 276 -6.53 7.22 -6.13
C LEU A 276 -7.77 7.28 -7.03
N PRO A 277 -8.33 8.48 -7.29
CA PRO A 277 -9.57 8.62 -8.05
C PRO A 277 -9.46 8.01 -9.45
N HIS A 278 -8.29 8.03 -10.07
CA HIS A 278 -8.11 7.51 -11.44
C HIS A 278 -7.68 6.03 -11.50
N CYS A 279 -7.68 5.30 -10.37
CA CYS A 279 -7.16 3.94 -10.32
C CYS A 279 -7.85 2.97 -11.29
N ALA A 280 -9.15 3.14 -11.54
CA ALA A 280 -9.86 2.30 -12.50
C ALA A 280 -9.23 2.38 -13.90
N GLN A 281 -8.62 3.49 -14.30
CA GLN A 281 -7.98 3.66 -15.62
C GLN A 281 -6.67 2.85 -15.74
N LEU A 282 -6.07 2.46 -14.62
CA LEU A 282 -4.86 1.64 -14.57
C LEU A 282 -5.14 0.16 -14.87
N ARG A 283 -6.41 -0.25 -14.97
CA ARG A 283 -6.78 -1.63 -15.31
C ARG A 283 -6.30 -2.05 -16.70
N GLY A 284 -6.06 -3.34 -16.87
CA GLY A 284 -5.76 -4.00 -18.13
C GLY A 284 -6.99 -4.26 -19.00
N SER A 285 -6.84 -5.11 -20.00
CA SER A 285 -7.96 -5.64 -20.78
C SER A 285 -8.84 -6.53 -19.90
N ARG A 286 -10.14 -6.62 -20.23
CA ARG A 286 -11.05 -7.55 -19.56
C ARG A 286 -10.61 -8.99 -19.83
N ILE A 287 -10.65 -9.84 -18.80
CA ILE A 287 -10.42 -11.28 -18.95
C ILE A 287 -11.76 -11.90 -19.38
N GLY A 288 -11.76 -12.56 -20.54
CA GLY A 288 -12.97 -13.16 -21.12
C GLY A 288 -13.68 -14.09 -20.13
N SER A 289 -15.01 -14.06 -20.13
CA SER A 289 -15.88 -14.89 -19.27
C SER A 289 -15.69 -14.71 -17.75
N THR A 290 -14.98 -13.68 -17.31
CA THR A 290 -14.81 -13.36 -15.88
C THR A 290 -15.17 -11.89 -15.58
N PRO A 291 -15.44 -11.57 -14.31
CA PRO A 291 -15.60 -10.19 -13.88
C PRO A 291 -14.26 -9.45 -13.73
N ALA A 292 -13.12 -10.15 -13.85
CA ALA A 292 -11.80 -9.58 -13.61
C ALA A 292 -11.21 -8.85 -14.83
N TYR A 293 -10.39 -7.84 -14.54
CA TYR A 293 -9.50 -7.22 -15.52
C TYR A 293 -8.06 -7.67 -15.27
N ARG A 294 -7.26 -7.76 -16.34
CA ARG A 294 -5.82 -8.03 -16.20
C ARG A 294 -5.17 -6.93 -15.38
N VAL A 295 -4.28 -7.30 -14.47
CA VAL A 295 -3.48 -6.33 -13.70
C VAL A 295 -2.36 -5.81 -14.60
N LYS A 296 -2.29 -4.49 -14.77
CA LYS A 296 -1.15 -3.88 -15.48
C LYS A 296 0.04 -3.78 -14.52
N GLN A 297 1.20 -4.18 -15.01
CA GLN A 297 2.46 -3.97 -14.30
C GLN A 297 2.81 -2.48 -14.27
N PRO A 298 3.44 -1.97 -13.19
CA PRO A 298 3.84 -0.58 -13.09
C PRO A 298 4.88 -0.24 -14.16
N THR A 299 4.79 0.93 -14.77
CA THR A 299 5.78 1.36 -15.77
C THR A 299 6.81 2.28 -15.13
N MET A 300 8.09 1.93 -15.23
CA MET A 300 9.16 2.81 -14.79
C MET A 300 9.45 3.88 -15.85
N PRO A 301 9.64 5.16 -15.45
CA PRO A 301 10.04 6.20 -16.39
C PRO A 301 11.45 5.89 -16.94
N ASP A 302 11.60 5.96 -18.27
CA ASP A 302 12.91 5.75 -18.91
C ASP A 302 13.89 6.86 -18.46
N PRO A 303 15.00 6.52 -17.76
CA PRO A 303 15.96 7.50 -17.26
C PRO A 303 16.62 8.33 -18.37
N GLU A 304 16.63 7.83 -19.61
CA GLU A 304 17.20 8.53 -20.77
C GLU A 304 16.16 9.29 -21.60
N ALA A 305 14.88 9.26 -21.25
CA ALA A 305 13.81 9.85 -22.06
C ALA A 305 14.06 11.33 -22.39
N LYS A 306 14.54 12.12 -21.41
CA LYS A 306 14.88 13.54 -21.61
C LYS A 306 16.02 13.72 -22.62
N GLN A 307 17.05 12.88 -22.55
CA GLN A 307 18.23 12.96 -23.42
C GLN A 307 17.88 12.53 -24.85
N LYS A 308 17.06 11.48 -25.01
CA LYS A 308 16.49 11.04 -26.28
C LYS A 308 15.60 12.13 -26.92
N ARG A 309 14.74 12.80 -26.14
CA ARG A 309 13.92 13.93 -26.63
C ARG A 309 14.78 15.09 -27.13
N ARG A 310 15.82 15.50 -26.39
CA ARG A 310 16.75 16.56 -26.81
C ARG A 310 17.48 16.22 -28.11
N ARG A 311 17.95 14.97 -28.26
CA ARG A 311 18.59 14.49 -29.51
C ARG A 311 17.62 14.47 -30.71
N LYS A 312 16.34 14.13 -30.50
CA LYS A 312 15.32 14.19 -31.56
C LYS A 312 15.02 15.63 -32.00
N LEU A 313 14.90 16.55 -31.05
CA LEU A 313 14.70 17.98 -31.31
C LEU A 313 15.88 18.61 -32.06
N SER A 314 17.12 18.25 -31.69
CA SER A 314 18.32 18.74 -32.40
C SER A 314 18.46 18.18 -33.81
N ARG A 315 18.03 16.93 -34.06
CA ARG A 315 17.97 16.35 -35.42
C ARG A 315 16.90 17.04 -36.27
N LYS A 316 15.69 17.28 -35.73
CA LYS A 316 14.64 18.00 -36.48
C LYS A 316 15.05 19.42 -36.90
N LYS A 317 15.80 20.15 -36.07
CA LYS A 317 16.35 21.47 -36.39
C LYS A 317 17.50 21.46 -37.41
N ARG A 318 18.09 20.29 -37.71
CA ARG A 318 19.18 20.15 -38.69
C ARG A 318 18.70 19.68 -40.06
N PHE A 319 17.45 19.21 -40.16
CA PHE A 319 16.87 18.61 -41.37
C PHE A 319 15.52 19.26 -41.76
N GLY A 320 15.22 20.44 -41.21
CA GLY A 320 14.11 21.30 -41.58
C GLY A 320 14.56 22.73 -41.44
#